data_AF-A0A3C0JKP1-F1
#
_entry.id   AF-A0A3C0JKP1-F1
#
_cell.length_a   1.000
_cell.length_b   1.000
_cell.length_c   1.000
_cell.angle_alpha   90.00
_cell.angle_beta   90.00
_cell.angle_gamma   90.00
#
_symmetry.space_group_name_H-M   'P 1'
#
loop_
_entity.id
_entity.type
_entity.pdbx_description
1 polymer ?
#
loop_
_entity_poly.entity_id
_entity_poly.type
_entity_poly.pdbx_seq_one_letter_code
_entity_poly.pdbx_strand_id
1 'polypeptide(L)'
;MSDTNLALIFAFIAATGFAGAAILIRIGVEHVSVATATFYTVLVGAALVLGAALVINWPEVKALPPVAFAWFALMGAMAYPVARLVSNKAISLIGAARATPMSALQPVFALALGISFLGE
;
A
#
# COMPACT_ATOMS: atom_id res chain seq x y z
N MET A 1 -26.82 -3.12 -11.09
CA MET A 1 -25.91 -3.91 -10.23
C MET A 1 -25.79 -3.15 -8.92
N SER A 2 -26.04 -3.77 -7.77
CA SER A 2 -25.96 -3.06 -6.47
C SER A 2 -24.53 -2.60 -6.21
N ASP A 3 -24.36 -1.47 -5.53
CA ASP A 3 -23.05 -0.93 -5.15
C ASP A 3 -22.21 -1.97 -4.38
N THR A 4 -22.86 -2.88 -3.66
CA THR A 4 -22.25 -4.03 -2.97
C THR A 4 -21.52 -4.98 -3.93
N ASN A 5 -22.08 -5.27 -5.10
CA ASN A 5 -21.45 -6.20 -6.05
C ASN A 5 -20.19 -5.60 -6.68
N LEU A 6 -20.18 -4.28 -6.94
CA LEU A 6 -18.98 -3.57 -7.40
C LEU A 6 -17.89 -3.55 -6.32
N ALA A 7 -18.27 -3.29 -5.07
CA ALA A 7 -17.34 -3.33 -3.94
C ALA A 7 -16.70 -4.72 -3.78
N LEU A 8 -17.49 -5.78 -3.89
CA LEU A 8 -16.99 -7.16 -3.86
C LEU A 8 -15.99 -7.42 -4.98
N ILE A 9 -16.32 -7.04 -6.22
CA ILE A 9 -15.42 -7.23 -7.38
C ILE A 9 -14.10 -6.49 -7.16
N PHE A 10 -14.13 -5.23 -6.70
CA PHE A 10 -12.90 -4.48 -6.43
C PHE A 10 -12.09 -5.08 -5.27
N ALA A 11 -12.75 -5.56 -4.22
CA ALA A 11 -12.08 -6.24 -3.12
C ALA A 11 -11.35 -7.52 -3.59
N PHE A 12 -11.99 -8.32 -4.45
CA PHE A 12 -11.37 -9.51 -5.04
C PHE A 12 -10.18 -9.17 -5.93
N ILE A 13 -10.32 -8.18 -6.82
CA ILE A 13 -9.23 -7.73 -7.69
C ILE A 13 -8.05 -7.23 -6.85
N ALA A 14 -8.33 -6.42 -5.82
CA ALA A 14 -7.30 -5.93 -4.90
C ALA A 14 -6.61 -7.09 -4.17
N ALA A 15 -7.36 -8.05 -3.63
CA ALA A 15 -6.82 -9.21 -2.92
C ALA A 15 -5.90 -10.04 -3.84
N THR A 16 -6.31 -10.32 -5.07
CA THR A 16 -5.48 -11.04 -6.04
C THR A 16 -4.24 -10.25 -6.44
N GLY A 17 -4.37 -8.93 -6.64
CA GLY A 17 -3.25 -8.04 -6.94
C GLY A 17 -2.20 -8.02 -5.83
N PHE A 18 -2.64 -7.88 -4.57
CA PHE A 18 -1.72 -7.89 -3.42
C PHE A 18 -1.07 -9.26 -3.18
N ALA A 19 -1.83 -10.36 -3.34
CA ALA A 19 -1.29 -11.71 -3.20
C ALA A 19 -0.25 -12.03 -4.30
N GLY A 20 -0.56 -11.70 -5.56
CA GLY A 20 0.37 -11.87 -6.68
C GLY A 20 1.62 -11.01 -6.54
N ALA A 21 1.48 -9.78 -6.06
CA ALA A 21 2.62 -8.88 -5.83
C ALA A 21 3.64 -9.45 -4.84
N ALA A 22 3.21 -10.16 -3.79
CA ALA A 22 4.13 -10.77 -2.82
C ALA A 22 5.01 -11.87 -3.46
N ILE A 23 4.44 -12.63 -4.41
CA ILE A 23 5.17 -13.66 -5.17
C ILE A 23 6.17 -12.98 -6.13
N LEU A 24 5.71 -11.99 -6.89
CA LEU A 24 6.57 -11.25 -7.84
C LEU A 24 7.74 -10.55 -7.14
N ILE A 25 7.51 -9.95 -5.97
CA ILE A 25 8.56 -9.33 -5.16
C ILE A 25 9.56 -10.37 -4.67
N ARG A 26 9.08 -11.54 -4.23
CA ARG A 26 9.98 -12.63 -3.80
C ARG A 26 10.93 -13.04 -4.94
N ILE A 27 10.41 -13.19 -6.16
CA ILE A 27 11.22 -13.52 -7.35
C ILE A 27 12.17 -12.37 -7.69
N GLY A 28 11.71 -11.12 -7.65
CA GLY A 28 12.52 -9.95 -8.00
C GLY A 28 13.70 -9.73 -7.06
N VAL A 29 13.47 -9.90 -5.75
CA VAL A 29 14.50 -9.68 -4.72
C VAL A 29 15.60 -10.76 -4.71
N GLU A 30 15.43 -11.88 -5.42
CA GLU A 30 16.52 -12.85 -5.63
C GLU A 30 17.62 -12.30 -6.54
N HIS A 31 17.31 -11.32 -7.39
CA HIS A 31 18.23 -10.78 -8.40
C HIS A 31 18.70 -9.35 -8.08
N VAL A 32 18.01 -8.63 -7.19
CA VAL A 32 18.30 -7.25 -6.81
C VAL A 32 18.08 -7.03 -5.32
N SER A 33 18.71 -5.98 -4.76
CA SER A 33 18.49 -5.64 -3.35
C SER A 33 17.02 -5.32 -3.05
N VAL A 34 16.56 -5.67 -1.84
CA VAL A 34 15.20 -5.36 -1.34
C VAL A 34 14.88 -3.86 -1.50
N ALA A 35 15.88 -3.00 -1.23
CA ALA A 35 15.71 -1.56 -1.32
C ALA A 35 15.46 -1.12 -2.77
N THR A 36 16.21 -1.66 -3.72
CA THR A 36 16.05 -1.38 -5.16
C THR A 36 14.69 -1.87 -5.66
N ALA A 37 14.28 -3.10 -5.34
CA ALA A 37 12.98 -3.63 -5.73
C ALA A 37 11.82 -2.80 -5.15
N THR A 38 11.94 -2.38 -3.88
CA THR A 38 10.94 -1.53 -3.24
C THR A 38 10.86 -0.16 -3.91
N PHE A 39 12.00 0.47 -4.22
CA PHE A 39 12.04 1.75 -4.90
C PHE A 39 11.30 1.71 -6.25
N TYR A 40 11.59 0.71 -7.09
CA TYR A 40 10.92 0.59 -8.40
C TYR A 40 9.42 0.33 -8.28
N THR A 41 8.98 -0.53 -7.35
CA THR A 41 7.54 -0.81 -7.18
C THR A 41 6.77 0.42 -6.68
N VAL A 42 7.36 1.20 -5.76
CA VAL A 42 6.78 2.45 -5.28
C VAL A 42 6.76 3.50 -6.38
N LEU A 43 7.85 3.63 -7.15
CA LEU A 43 7.95 4.64 -8.22
C LEU A 43 6.93 4.39 -9.33
N VAL A 44 6.78 3.14 -9.78
CA VAL A 44 5.79 2.80 -10.81
C VAL A 44 4.36 3.01 -10.29
N GLY A 45 4.07 2.57 -9.06
CA GLY A 45 2.76 2.78 -8.43
C GLY A 45 2.43 4.26 -8.27
N ALA A 46 3.39 5.06 -7.80
CA ALA A 46 3.22 6.51 -7.65
C ALA A 46 2.97 7.19 -9.00
N ALA A 47 3.74 6.85 -10.05
CA ALA A 47 3.56 7.43 -11.37
C ALA A 47 2.17 7.13 -11.96
N LEU A 48 1.70 5.89 -11.83
CA LEU A 48 0.37 5.50 -12.31
C LEU A 48 -0.76 6.21 -11.56
N VAL A 49 -0.70 6.24 -10.23
CA VAL A 49 -1.74 6.85 -9.39
C VAL A 49 -1.74 8.37 -9.53
N LEU A 50 -0.57 9.02 -9.56
CA LEU A 50 -0.47 10.46 -9.82
C LEU A 50 -1.02 10.80 -11.21
N GLY A 51 -0.64 10.06 -12.24
CA GLY A 51 -1.15 10.27 -13.60
C GLY A 51 -2.67 10.20 -13.65
N ALA A 52 -3.27 9.18 -13.03
CA ALA A 52 -4.72 9.03 -12.95
C ALA A 52 -5.38 10.17 -12.15
N ALA A 53 -4.80 10.55 -11.00
CA ALA A 53 -5.34 11.60 -10.14
C ALA A 53 -5.38 12.97 -10.84
N LEU A 54 -4.32 13.32 -11.59
CA LEU A 54 -4.25 14.61 -12.29
C LEU A 54 -5.22 14.68 -13.49
N VAL A 55 -5.51 13.55 -14.13
CA VAL A 55 -6.42 13.48 -15.28
C VAL A 55 -7.89 13.47 -14.84
N ILE A 56 -8.22 12.81 -13.73
CA ILE A 56 -9.61 12.57 -13.32
C ILE A 56 -10.11 13.63 -12.32
N ASN A 57 -9.31 14.01 -11.32
CA ASN A 57 -9.77 14.82 -10.17
C ASN A 57 -8.99 16.13 -9.99
N TRP A 58 -8.65 16.80 -11.11
CA TRP A 58 -7.92 18.09 -11.10
C TRP A 58 -8.51 19.20 -10.20
N PRO A 59 -9.83 19.45 -10.15
CA PRO A 59 -10.38 20.52 -9.30
C PRO A 59 -10.27 20.24 -7.80
N GLU A 60 -10.36 18.97 -7.38
CA GLU A 60 -10.21 18.59 -5.98
C GLU A 60 -8.77 18.75 -5.49
N VAL A 61 -7.79 18.37 -6.33
CA VAL A 61 -6.36 18.49 -6.01
C VAL A 61 -5.96 19.96 -5.74
N LYS A 62 -6.57 20.92 -6.45
CA LYS A 62 -6.32 22.36 -6.23
C LYS A 62 -7.01 22.92 -4.99
N ALA A 63 -8.10 22.30 -4.56
CA ALA A 63 -8.86 22.74 -3.39
C ALA A 63 -8.29 22.21 -2.06
N LEU A 64 -7.25 21.37 -2.11
CA LEU A 64 -6.66 20.78 -0.91
C LEU A 64 -6.00 21.84 -0.02
N PRO A 65 -6.32 21.87 1.28
CA PRO A 65 -5.61 22.72 2.23
C PRO A 65 -4.14 22.29 2.37
N PRO A 66 -3.20 23.23 2.58
CA PRO A 66 -1.77 22.91 2.72
C PRO A 66 -1.46 21.89 3.83
N VAL A 67 -2.28 21.86 4.89
CA VAL A 67 -2.16 20.89 5.98
C VAL A 67 -2.46 19.46 5.51
N ALA A 68 -3.38 19.28 4.56
CA ALA A 68 -3.67 17.95 4.00
C ALA A 68 -2.45 17.40 3.25
N PHE A 69 -1.70 18.25 2.53
CA PHE A 69 -0.44 17.84 1.90
C PHE A 69 0.59 17.34 2.91
N ALA A 70 0.68 17.95 4.10
CA ALA A 70 1.59 17.49 5.16
C ALA A 70 1.18 16.10 5.70
N TRP A 71 -0.12 15.87 5.90
CA TRP A 71 -0.62 14.55 6.32
C TRP A 71 -0.46 13.48 5.24
N PHE A 72 -0.69 13.80 3.97
CA PHE A 72 -0.44 12.88 2.87
C PHE A 72 1.05 12.59 2.67
N ALA A 73 1.92 13.58 2.88
CA ALA A 73 3.36 13.38 2.86
C ALA A 73 3.81 12.47 4.01
N LEU A 74 3.29 12.67 5.22
CA LEU A 74 3.58 11.83 6.37
C LEU A 74 3.10 10.39 6.15
N MET A 75 1.84 10.22 5.72
CA MET A 75 1.28 8.92 5.39
C MET A 75 2.07 8.25 4.26
N GLY A 76 2.41 9.01 3.22
CA GLY A 76 3.23 8.54 2.11
C GLY A 76 4.60 8.03 2.57
N ALA A 77 5.28 8.76 3.45
CA ALA A 77 6.57 8.37 4.03
C ALA A 77 6.46 7.12 4.94
N MET A 78 5.38 6.99 5.71
CA MET A 78 5.18 5.83 6.57
C MET A 78 4.79 4.59 5.77
N ALA A 79 3.87 4.71 4.81
CA ALA A 79 3.31 3.58 4.08
C ALA A 79 4.27 3.04 3.01
N TYR A 80 4.95 3.92 2.28
CA TYR A 80 5.74 3.49 1.12
C TYR A 80 7.20 3.21 1.47
N PRO A 81 8.06 4.17 1.85
CA PRO A 81 9.43 3.82 2.19
C PRO A 81 9.49 2.91 3.43
N VAL A 82 8.87 3.29 4.55
CA VAL A 82 9.07 2.54 5.80
C VAL A 82 8.34 1.19 5.78
N ALA A 83 7.02 1.18 5.66
CA ALA A 83 6.26 -0.06 5.77
C ALA A 83 6.52 -1.01 4.60
N ARG A 84 6.69 -0.51 3.36
CA ARG A 84 6.98 -1.37 2.20
C ARG A 84 8.38 -1.96 2.25
N LEU A 85 9.42 -1.20 2.65
CA LEU A 85 10.77 -1.76 2.79
C LEU A 85 10.80 -2.88 3.82
N VAL A 86 10.19 -2.65 4.99
CA VAL A 86 10.16 -3.65 6.06
C VAL A 86 9.35 -4.87 5.63
N SER A 87 8.21 -4.67 4.95
CA SER A 87 7.38 -5.78 4.45
C SER A 87 8.11 -6.61 3.39
N ASN A 88 8.77 -5.97 2.43
CA ASN A 88 9.53 -6.65 1.39
C ASN A 88 10.75 -7.37 1.96
N LYS A 89 11.39 -6.79 2.99
CA LYS A 89 12.49 -7.42 3.71
C LYS A 89 12.01 -8.64 4.52
N ALA A 90 10.83 -8.57 5.14
CA ALA A 90 10.24 -9.73 5.79
C ALA A 90 9.97 -10.85 4.76
N ILE A 91 9.38 -10.51 3.61
CA ILE A 91 9.17 -11.47 2.51
C ILE A 91 10.49 -12.09 2.05
N SER A 92 11.58 -11.32 1.95
CA SER A 92 12.89 -11.86 1.55
C SER A 92 13.52 -12.77 2.62
N LEU A 93 13.34 -12.46 3.91
CA LEU A 93 13.93 -13.23 5.01
C LEU A 93 13.20 -14.55 5.30
N ILE A 94 11.86 -14.51 5.40
CA ILE A 94 11.06 -15.67 5.85
C ILE A 94 10.20 -16.29 4.75
N GLY A 95 10.20 -15.72 3.54
CA GLY A 95 9.37 -16.16 2.43
C GLY A 95 7.98 -15.55 2.45
N ALA A 96 7.36 -15.45 1.27
CA ALA A 96 6.02 -14.89 1.11
C ALA A 96 4.98 -15.65 1.95
N ALA A 97 5.01 -16.99 1.93
CA ALA A 97 4.06 -17.83 2.64
C ALA A 97 4.03 -17.62 4.16
N ARG A 98 5.17 -17.21 4.78
CA ARG A 98 5.25 -16.93 6.23
C ARG A 98 5.06 -15.45 6.55
N ALA A 99 5.40 -14.55 5.64
CA ALA A 99 5.23 -13.11 5.82
C ALA A 99 3.76 -12.67 5.65
N THR A 100 3.01 -13.32 4.76
CA THR A 100 1.60 -12.96 4.50
C THR A 100 0.69 -13.10 5.73
N PRO A 101 0.74 -14.19 6.52
CA PRO A 101 -0.05 -14.29 7.76
C PRO A 101 0.27 -13.21 8.79
N MET A 102 1.52 -12.76 8.87
CA MET A 102 1.91 -11.67 9.77
C MET A 102 1.28 -10.34 9.36
N SER A 103 1.11 -10.11 8.05
CA SER A 103 0.40 -8.94 7.53
C SER A 103 -1.11 -8.97 7.84
N ALA A 104 -1.69 -10.16 8.06
CA ALA A 104 -3.09 -10.29 8.47
C ALA A 104 -3.37 -9.78 9.90
N LEU A 105 -2.34 -9.43 10.67
CA LEU A 105 -2.48 -8.76 11.97
C LEU A 105 -2.71 -7.24 11.83
N GLN A 106 -2.53 -6.65 10.64
CA GLN A 106 -2.76 -5.22 10.41
C GLN A 106 -4.11 -4.70 10.94
N PRO A 107 -5.25 -5.41 10.76
CA PRO A 107 -6.53 -4.97 11.31
C PRO A 107 -6.54 -4.86 12.84
N VAL A 108 -5.79 -5.72 13.55
CA VAL A 108 -5.68 -5.68 15.01
C VAL A 108 -4.94 -4.42 15.47
N PHE A 109 -3.84 -4.10 14.80
CA PHE A 109 -3.10 -2.84 15.07
C PHE A 109 -3.93 -1.62 14.68
N ALA A 110 -4.64 -1.67 13.56
CA ALA A 110 -5.52 -0.59 13.12
C ALA A 110 -6.64 -0.33 14.14
N LEU A 111 -7.28 -1.40 14.65
CA LEU A 111 -8.28 -1.29 15.71
C LEU A 111 -7.69 -0.68 16.99
N ALA A 112 -6.56 -1.20 17.47
CA ALA A 112 -5.93 -0.71 18.70
C ALA A 112 -5.54 0.77 18.59
N LEU A 113 -5.01 1.19 17.44
CA LEU A 113 -4.66 2.58 17.17
C LEU A 113 -5.91 3.45 16.98
N GLY A 114 -6.97 2.94 16.35
CA GLY A 114 -8.28 3.60 16.24
C GLY A 114 -8.86 3.94 17.62
N ILE A 115 -8.91 2.95 18.51
CA ILE A 115 -9.36 3.14 19.90
C ILE A 115 -8.49 4.16 20.63
N SER A 116 -7.16 4.05 20.48
CA SER A 116 -6.21 4.85 21.25
C SER A 116 -6.13 6.32 20.81
N PHE A 117 -6.20 6.59 19.49
CA PHE A 117 -5.98 7.92 18.94
C PHE A 117 -7.25 8.60 18.44
N LEU A 118 -8.22 7.83 17.95
CA LEU A 118 -9.49 8.32 17.41
C LEU A 118 -10.64 8.20 18.43
N GLY A 119 -10.49 7.35 19.45
CA GLY A 119 -11.52 7.09 20.46
C GLY A 119 -12.66 6.20 19.95
N GLU A 120 -12.42 5.51 18.83
CA GLU A 120 -13.34 4.56 18.18
C GLU A 120 -13.05 3.11 18.58
#